data_AF-A0A354U782-F1
#
_entry.id   AF-A0A354U782-F1
#
_cell.length_a   1.000
_cell.length_b   1.000
_cell.length_c   1.000
_cell.angle_alpha   90.00
_cell.angle_beta   90.00
_cell.angle_gamma   90.00
#
_symmetry.space_group_name_H-M   'P 1'
#
loop_
_entity.id
_entity.type
_entity.pdbx_description
1 polymer ?
#
loop_
_entity_poly.entity_id
_entity_poly.type
_entity_poly.pdbx_seq_one_letter_code
_entity_poly.pdbx_strand_id
1 'polypeptide(L)'
;MTWIDWCITGIPVLFLIGLALYSSRYARGVVDFLAAGRIAGRYVISVGDLATGLSVITLVAGCEQNYQTGFAVSFWSAITAPVGIFMALTGYCTYRWRQTRCLSIGQFLELRYGSKFFRVFCAALRTIAETVTNAIGPAIATNFFIYYLGLPHRIMIGGINLPCYTIIVVLCLALALVFVLPGGRISLLITDCFQGILSYPIFVIIVGYVILNFSWDADIVPVMWNRVPGQSFMNPYDVSQLRDFNMFALVVSLCGSVLNRASWIGNDTSGAGKT
;
A
#
# COMPACT_ATOMS: atom_id res chain seq x y z
N MET A 1 -12.51 -10.34 -22.39
CA MET A 1 -11.73 -9.09 -22.44
C MET A 1 -11.75 -8.58 -23.86
N THR A 2 -12.50 -7.50 -24.07
CA THR A 2 -12.55 -6.76 -25.34
C THR A 2 -11.28 -5.92 -25.51
N TRP A 3 -10.98 -5.46 -26.73
CA TRP A 3 -9.82 -4.61 -26.99
C TRP A 3 -9.89 -3.27 -26.23
N ILE A 4 -11.10 -2.81 -25.92
CA ILE A 4 -11.36 -1.59 -25.15
C ILE A 4 -10.86 -1.74 -23.70
N ASP A 5 -11.04 -2.91 -23.09
CA ASP A 5 -10.60 -3.20 -21.72
C ASP A 5 -9.06 -3.08 -21.59
N TRP A 6 -8.35 -3.53 -22.62
CA TRP A 6 -6.89 -3.41 -22.70
C TRP A 6 -6.43 -1.96 -22.91
N CYS A 7 -7.17 -1.15 -23.67
CA CYS A 7 -6.87 0.27 -23.83
C CYS A 7 -7.05 1.03 -22.50
N ILE A 8 -8.10 0.72 -21.73
CA ILE A 8 -8.36 1.34 -20.42
C ILE A 8 -7.22 1.06 -19.43
N THR A 9 -6.59 -0.10 -19.51
CA THR A 9 -5.46 -0.46 -18.64
C THR A 9 -4.12 0.03 -19.21
N GLY A 10 -3.92 -0.09 -20.51
CA GLY A 10 -2.66 0.23 -21.18
C GLY A 10 -2.34 1.72 -21.20
N ILE A 11 -3.34 2.59 -21.45
CA ILE A 11 -3.13 4.03 -21.56
C ILE A 11 -2.62 4.64 -20.24
N PRO A 12 -3.24 4.40 -19.07
CA PRO A 12 -2.74 4.89 -17.79
C PRO A 12 -1.35 4.35 -17.45
N VAL A 13 -1.08 3.07 -17.71
CA VAL A 13 0.23 2.47 -17.44
C VAL A 13 1.33 3.13 -18.28
N LEU A 14 1.10 3.31 -19.59
CA LEU A 14 2.06 3.98 -20.47
C LEU A 14 2.26 5.45 -20.07
N PHE A 15 1.18 6.15 -19.72
CA PHE A 15 1.26 7.52 -19.21
C PHE A 15 2.13 7.60 -17.95
N LEU A 16 1.95 6.69 -16.99
CA LEU A 16 2.74 6.64 -15.77
C LEU A 16 4.21 6.27 -16.01
N ILE A 17 4.50 5.34 -16.93
CA ILE A 17 5.88 5.01 -17.33
C ILE A 17 6.55 6.23 -17.97
N GLY A 18 5.86 6.91 -18.89
CA GLY A 18 6.36 8.13 -19.51
C GLY A 18 6.64 9.23 -18.49
N LEU A 19 5.77 9.37 -17.50
CA LEU A 19 5.92 10.32 -16.40
C LEU A 19 7.10 9.97 -15.48
N ALA A 20 7.27 8.69 -15.14
CA ALA A 20 8.41 8.20 -14.36
C ALA A 20 9.74 8.50 -15.06
N LEU A 21 9.83 8.18 -16.36
CA LEU A 21 11.01 8.48 -17.17
C LEU A 21 11.26 9.98 -17.30
N TYR A 22 10.20 10.78 -17.49
CA TYR A 22 10.31 12.24 -17.56
C TYR A 22 10.76 12.85 -16.23
N SER A 23 10.38 12.26 -15.11
CA SER A 23 10.73 12.75 -13.78
C SER A 23 12.23 12.62 -13.47
N SER A 24 12.94 11.73 -14.15
CA SER A 24 14.39 11.49 -13.99
C SER A 24 15.24 12.77 -14.10
N ARG A 25 14.81 13.72 -14.94
CA ARG A 25 15.50 15.01 -15.13
C ARG A 25 15.55 15.89 -13.87
N TYR A 26 14.69 15.61 -12.90
CA TYR A 26 14.64 16.34 -11.62
C TYR A 26 15.55 15.70 -10.56
N ALA A 27 16.02 14.47 -10.75
CA ALA A 27 16.93 13.80 -9.83
C ALA A 27 18.39 14.22 -10.10
N ARG A 28 18.78 15.43 -9.67
CA ARG A 28 20.12 15.98 -9.91
C ARG A 28 21.13 15.67 -8.79
N GLY A 29 20.66 15.31 -7.60
CA GLY A 29 21.51 14.96 -6.47
C GLY A 29 21.00 13.76 -5.63
N VAL A 30 21.82 13.34 -4.67
CA VAL A 30 21.50 12.21 -3.77
C VAL A 30 20.28 12.53 -2.88
N VAL A 31 20.14 13.78 -2.45
CA VAL A 31 18.97 14.23 -1.66
C VAL A 31 17.70 14.24 -2.52
N ASP A 32 17.83 14.54 -3.81
CA ASP A 32 16.72 14.47 -4.76
C ASP A 32 16.29 13.01 -4.96
N PHE A 33 17.25 12.12 -5.15
CA PHE A 33 16.98 10.69 -5.33
C PHE A 33 16.39 10.02 -4.09
N LEU A 34 16.88 10.34 -2.88
CA LEU A 34 16.48 9.67 -1.63
C LEU A 34 15.35 10.36 -0.86
N ALA A 35 15.21 11.69 -0.97
CA ALA A 35 14.27 12.47 -0.17
C ALA A 35 13.46 13.47 -1.01
N ALA A 36 13.40 13.28 -2.32
CA ALA A 36 12.70 14.15 -3.26
C ALA A 36 13.03 15.64 -3.09
N GLY A 37 14.29 15.95 -2.74
CA GLY A 37 14.79 17.30 -2.53
C GLY A 37 14.16 18.02 -1.34
N ARG A 38 13.29 17.35 -0.57
CA ARG A 38 12.45 17.94 0.48
C ARG A 38 11.63 19.14 -0.01
N ILE A 39 11.10 19.06 -1.23
CA ILE A 39 10.32 20.14 -1.84
C ILE A 39 8.83 19.80 -1.99
N ALA A 40 8.41 18.60 -1.59
CA ALA A 40 7.04 18.15 -1.82
C ALA A 40 6.03 18.99 -1.01
N GLY A 41 4.97 19.43 -1.69
CA GLY A 41 3.83 20.09 -1.09
C GLY A 41 2.93 19.12 -0.33
N ARG A 42 2.15 19.63 0.63
CA ARG A 42 1.25 18.81 1.47
C ARG A 42 0.31 17.94 0.65
N TYR A 43 -0.29 18.50 -0.41
CA TYR A 43 -1.22 17.78 -1.27
C TYR A 43 -0.57 16.56 -1.95
N VAL A 44 0.60 16.75 -2.56
CA VAL A 44 1.32 15.67 -3.26
C VAL A 44 1.72 14.56 -2.29
N ILE A 45 2.17 14.92 -1.08
CA ILE A 45 2.50 13.97 -0.02
C ILE A 45 1.26 13.20 0.40
N SER A 46 0.16 13.89 0.71
CA SER A 46 -1.07 13.25 1.20
C SER A 46 -1.68 12.31 0.17
N VAL A 47 -1.75 12.72 -1.10
CA VAL A 47 -2.29 11.86 -2.18
C VAL A 47 -1.34 10.69 -2.46
N GLY A 48 -0.04 10.93 -2.52
CA GLY A 48 0.96 9.87 -2.74
C GLY A 48 1.01 8.86 -1.59
N ASP A 49 0.89 9.31 -0.34
CA ASP A 49 0.86 8.42 0.84
C ASP A 49 -0.40 7.54 0.84
N LEU A 50 -1.55 8.10 0.47
CA LEU A 50 -2.78 7.32 0.28
C LEU A 50 -2.64 6.28 -0.83
N ALA A 51 -2.07 6.66 -1.98
CA ALA A 51 -1.84 5.74 -3.09
C ALA A 51 -0.86 4.61 -2.70
N THR A 52 0.19 4.92 -1.93
CA THR A 52 1.13 3.93 -1.40
C THR A 52 0.43 2.91 -0.48
N GLY A 53 -0.55 3.36 0.31
CA GLY A 53 -1.38 2.49 1.15
C GLY A 53 -2.39 1.63 0.37
N LEU A 54 -2.83 2.08 -0.81
CA LEU A 54 -3.76 1.40 -1.69
C LEU A 54 -3.01 0.48 -2.68
N SER A 55 -2.49 -0.63 -2.18
CA SER A 55 -1.85 -1.67 -2.98
C SER A 55 -2.81 -2.84 -3.24
N VAL A 56 -2.51 -3.68 -4.25
CA VAL A 56 -3.28 -4.91 -4.51
C VAL A 56 -3.34 -5.81 -3.28
N ILE A 57 -2.27 -5.84 -2.48
CA ILE A 57 -2.19 -6.64 -1.26
C ILE A 57 -3.22 -6.15 -0.23
N THR A 58 -3.30 -4.83 -0.02
CA THR A 58 -4.24 -4.25 0.95
C THR A 58 -5.68 -4.38 0.49
N LEU A 59 -5.93 -4.31 -0.82
CA LEU A 59 -7.25 -4.60 -1.39
C LEU A 59 -7.66 -6.06 -1.17
N VAL A 60 -6.81 -7.02 -1.54
CA VAL A 60 -7.11 -8.46 -1.36
C VAL A 60 -7.27 -8.82 0.12
N ALA A 61 -6.39 -8.31 0.99
CA ALA A 61 -6.49 -8.52 2.43
C ALA A 61 -7.79 -7.91 3.00
N GLY A 62 -8.17 -6.71 2.55
CA GLY A 62 -9.42 -6.07 2.93
C GLY A 62 -10.65 -6.85 2.47
N CYS A 63 -10.64 -7.38 1.24
CA CYS A 63 -11.70 -8.25 0.75
C CYS A 63 -11.81 -9.54 1.56
N GLU A 64 -10.70 -10.21 1.86
CA GLU A 64 -10.68 -11.44 2.66
C GLU A 64 -11.20 -11.19 4.08
N GLN A 65 -10.76 -10.11 4.72
CA GLN A 65 -11.21 -9.74 6.06
C GLN A 65 -12.72 -9.47 6.10
N ASN A 66 -13.24 -8.70 5.13
CA ASN A 66 -14.68 -8.42 5.05
C ASN A 66 -15.48 -9.67 4.66
N TYR A 67 -14.92 -10.58 3.86
CA TYR A 67 -15.57 -11.85 3.53
C TYR A 67 -15.69 -12.78 4.74
N GLN A 68 -14.65 -12.87 5.56
CA GLN A 68 -14.64 -13.75 6.73
C GLN A 68 -15.42 -13.19 7.92
N THR A 69 -15.42 -11.87 8.12
CA THR A 69 -15.94 -11.24 9.35
C THR A 69 -17.06 -10.23 9.15
N GLY A 70 -17.38 -9.89 7.90
CA GLY A 70 -18.37 -8.89 7.57
C GLY A 70 -17.99 -7.48 8.05
N PHE A 71 -19.01 -6.65 8.31
CA PHE A 71 -18.83 -5.26 8.73
C PHE A 71 -18.55 -5.09 10.23
N ALA A 72 -18.78 -6.12 11.05
CA ALA A 72 -18.58 -6.06 12.49
C ALA A 72 -17.15 -5.64 12.90
N VAL A 73 -16.12 -6.13 12.20
CA VAL A 73 -14.71 -5.78 12.46
C VAL A 73 -14.38 -4.38 11.94
N SER A 74 -15.05 -3.91 10.89
CA SER A 74 -14.84 -2.56 10.33
C SER A 74 -15.19 -1.46 11.33
N PHE A 75 -16.24 -1.66 12.15
CA PHE A 75 -16.63 -0.73 13.22
C PHE A 75 -15.49 -0.50 14.22
N TRP A 76 -14.91 -1.57 14.75
CA TRP A 76 -13.80 -1.44 15.68
C TRP A 76 -12.53 -0.94 15.00
N SER A 77 -12.30 -1.31 13.74
CA SER A 77 -11.18 -0.80 12.96
C SER A 77 -11.24 0.72 12.80
N ALA A 78 -12.44 1.32 12.84
CA ALA A 78 -12.58 2.77 12.80
C ALA A 78 -11.87 3.51 13.97
N ILE A 79 -11.57 2.83 15.09
CA ILE A 79 -10.79 3.38 16.21
C ILE A 79 -9.35 3.71 15.79
N THR A 80 -8.80 3.07 14.76
CA THR A 80 -7.46 3.40 14.26
C THR A 80 -7.41 4.80 13.65
N ALA A 81 -8.53 5.34 13.15
CA ALA A 81 -8.57 6.67 12.54
C ALA A 81 -8.33 7.81 13.57
N PRO A 82 -9.05 7.90 14.71
CA PRO A 82 -8.74 8.86 15.77
C PRO A 82 -7.30 8.76 16.27
N VAL A 83 -6.78 7.55 16.47
CA VAL A 83 -5.39 7.35 16.89
C VAL A 83 -4.42 7.84 15.82
N GLY A 84 -4.68 7.56 14.55
CA GLY A 84 -3.91 8.08 13.43
C GLY A 84 -3.91 9.61 13.38
N ILE A 85 -5.06 10.26 13.61
CA ILE A 85 -5.18 11.73 13.68
C ILE A 85 -4.35 12.28 14.83
N PHE A 86 -4.45 11.69 16.03
CA PHE A 86 -3.67 12.13 17.19
C PHE A 86 -2.15 12.02 16.92
N MET A 87 -1.72 10.93 16.32
CA MET A 87 -0.31 10.71 15.96
C MET A 87 0.17 11.65 14.86
N ALA A 88 -0.69 11.97 13.89
CA ALA A 88 -0.40 12.95 12.84
C ALA A 88 -0.30 14.38 13.39
N LEU A 89 -1.21 14.78 14.28
CA LEU A 89 -1.23 16.09 14.93
C LEU A 89 -0.03 16.31 15.86
N THR A 90 0.31 15.30 16.66
CA THR A 90 1.49 15.32 17.55
C THR A 90 2.81 15.21 16.78
N GLY A 91 2.77 14.78 15.51
CA GLY A 91 3.96 14.55 14.70
C GLY A 91 4.83 13.41 15.25
N TYR A 92 4.21 12.41 15.87
CA TYR A 92 4.91 11.32 16.53
C TYR A 92 5.90 10.63 15.58
N CYS A 93 7.17 10.58 15.98
CA CYS A 93 8.35 10.17 15.21
C CYS A 93 8.68 11.02 13.97
N THR A 94 7.71 11.40 13.14
CA THR A 94 7.89 12.10 11.87
C THR A 94 8.43 13.52 12.04
N TYR A 95 7.98 14.24 13.07
CA TYR A 95 8.46 15.59 13.36
C TYR A 95 9.97 15.59 13.70
N ARG A 96 10.39 14.72 14.63
CA ARG A 96 11.80 14.57 15.02
C ARG A 96 12.66 14.09 13.86
N TRP A 97 12.16 13.16 13.05
CA TRP A 97 12.83 12.73 11.82
C TRP A 97 13.12 13.90 10.89
N ARG A 98 12.11 14.72 10.58
CA ARG A 98 12.25 15.90 9.70
C ARG A 98 13.24 16.93 10.24
N GLN A 99 13.25 17.17 11.56
CA GLN A 99 14.20 18.08 12.20
C GLN A 99 15.66 17.63 12.01
N THR A 100 15.94 16.33 12.11
CA THR A 100 17.32 15.82 11.99
C THR A 100 17.87 15.85 10.56
N ARG A 101 17.01 16.02 9.54
CA ARG A 101 17.39 15.98 8.11
C ARG A 101 18.23 14.75 7.74
N CYS A 102 18.02 13.63 8.43
CA CYS A 102 18.63 12.35 8.09
C CYS A 102 18.13 11.85 6.73
N LEU A 103 18.96 11.05 6.07
CA LEU A 103 18.59 10.35 4.82
C LEU A 103 18.32 8.86 5.04
N SER A 104 18.71 8.30 6.20
CA SER A 104 18.47 6.89 6.53
C SER A 104 18.03 6.71 7.98
N ILE A 105 17.19 5.70 8.23
CA ILE A 105 16.73 5.35 9.57
C ILE A 105 17.90 5.03 10.50
N GLY A 106 18.94 4.37 9.97
CA GLY A 106 20.16 4.08 10.72
C GLY A 106 20.88 5.33 11.21
N GLN A 107 20.95 6.39 10.39
CA GLN A 107 21.54 7.68 10.79
C GLN A 107 20.69 8.38 11.87
N PHE A 108 19.37 8.33 11.76
CA PHE A 108 18.49 8.90 12.79
C PHE A 108 18.66 8.22 14.14
N LEU A 109 18.79 6.88 14.12
CA LEU A 109 19.06 6.10 15.32
C LEU A 109 20.47 6.37 15.87
N GLU A 110 21.47 6.61 15.01
CA GLU A 110 22.81 7.05 15.42
C GLU A 110 22.75 8.38 16.17
N LEU A 111 22.05 9.38 15.62
CA LEU A 111 21.92 10.70 16.26
C LEU A 111 21.15 10.64 17.58
N ARG A 112 20.20 9.69 17.71
CA ARG A 112 19.37 9.53 18.91
C ARG A 112 20.07 8.78 20.04
N TYR A 113 20.84 7.73 19.71
CA TYR A 113 21.43 6.80 20.69
C TYR A 113 22.97 6.86 20.75
N GLY A 114 23.63 7.60 19.85
CA GLY A 114 25.07 7.87 19.89
C GLY A 114 25.98 6.71 19.45
N SER A 115 25.44 5.59 18.96
CA SER A 115 26.21 4.37 18.64
C SER A 115 26.28 4.09 17.14
N LYS A 116 27.52 3.99 16.62
CA LYS A 116 27.81 3.57 15.23
C LYS A 116 27.47 2.10 14.98
N PHE A 117 27.65 1.23 15.97
CA PHE A 117 27.27 -0.18 15.87
C PHE A 117 25.75 -0.33 15.71
N PHE A 118 25.00 0.43 16.52
CA PHE A 118 23.53 0.43 16.47
C PHE A 118 23.00 0.85 15.09
N ARG A 119 23.64 1.83 14.44
CA ARG A 119 23.33 2.20 13.05
C ARG A 119 23.45 1.03 12.09
N VAL A 120 24.59 0.33 12.11
CA VAL A 120 24.84 -0.78 11.17
C VAL A 120 23.86 -1.93 11.41
N PHE A 121 23.66 -2.28 12.68
CA PHE A 121 22.71 -3.33 13.07
C PHE A 121 21.27 -3.01 12.61
N CYS A 122 20.75 -1.82 12.94
CA CYS A 122 19.40 -1.44 12.57
C CYS A 122 19.22 -1.28 11.06
N ALA A 123 20.23 -0.75 10.35
CA ALA A 123 20.20 -0.65 8.89
C ALA A 123 20.18 -2.04 8.22
N ALA A 124 20.98 -2.99 8.72
CA ALA A 124 20.98 -4.36 8.22
C ALA A 124 19.64 -5.06 8.49
N LEU A 125 19.13 -4.98 9.73
CA LEU A 125 17.84 -5.55 10.10
C LEU A 125 16.69 -4.98 9.25
N ARG A 126 16.68 -3.66 9.06
CA ARG A 126 15.71 -2.96 8.20
C ARG A 126 15.77 -3.47 6.76
N THR A 127 16.98 -3.58 6.20
CA THR A 127 17.18 -4.01 4.81
C THR A 127 16.67 -5.44 4.59
N ILE A 128 16.97 -6.35 5.52
CA ILE A 128 16.47 -7.73 5.46
C ILE A 128 14.93 -7.75 5.54
N ALA A 129 14.35 -7.05 6.51
CA ALA A 129 12.90 -6.97 6.68
C ALA A 129 12.20 -6.39 5.43
N GLU A 130 12.72 -5.29 4.86
CA GLU A 130 12.14 -4.70 3.66
C GLU A 130 12.31 -5.58 2.42
N THR A 131 13.43 -6.29 2.29
CA THR A 131 13.65 -7.22 1.18
C THR A 131 12.60 -8.34 1.19
N VAL A 132 12.32 -8.91 2.37
CA VAL A 132 11.27 -9.93 2.53
C VAL A 132 9.90 -9.36 2.20
N THR A 133 9.55 -8.19 2.74
CA THR A 133 8.26 -7.54 2.47
C THR A 133 8.07 -7.23 0.98
N ASN A 134 9.10 -6.71 0.31
CA ASN A 134 9.05 -6.39 -1.12
C ASN A 134 9.05 -7.64 -2.02
N ALA A 135 9.46 -8.81 -1.52
CA ALA A 135 9.36 -10.07 -2.26
C ALA A 135 7.93 -10.65 -2.24
N ILE A 136 7.20 -10.47 -1.14
CA ILE A 136 5.84 -10.99 -0.97
C ILE A 136 4.84 -10.23 -1.85
N GLY A 137 5.03 -8.92 -2.02
CA GLY A 137 4.06 -8.09 -2.73
C GLY A 137 3.79 -8.49 -4.19
N PRO A 138 4.82 -8.62 -5.04
CA PRO A 138 4.66 -9.08 -6.42
C PRO A 138 4.09 -10.51 -6.53
N ALA A 139 4.39 -11.38 -5.56
CA ALA A 139 3.86 -12.74 -5.52
C ALA A 139 2.33 -12.77 -5.32
N ILE A 140 1.82 -11.97 -4.37
CA ILE A 140 0.37 -11.84 -4.14
C ILE A 140 -0.31 -11.18 -5.35
N ALA A 141 0.27 -10.09 -5.87
CA ALA A 141 -0.26 -9.41 -7.04
C ALA A 141 -0.33 -10.33 -8.28
N THR A 142 0.66 -11.18 -8.47
CA THR A 142 0.68 -12.13 -9.59
C THR A 142 -0.45 -13.15 -9.48
N ASN A 143 -0.69 -13.72 -8.30
CA ASN A 143 -1.82 -14.62 -8.08
C ASN A 143 -3.13 -13.91 -8.39
N PHE A 144 -3.32 -12.68 -7.90
CA PHE A 144 -4.48 -11.87 -8.21
C PHE A 144 -4.68 -11.69 -9.73
N PHE A 145 -3.63 -11.31 -10.48
CA PHE A 145 -3.73 -11.13 -11.93
C PHE A 145 -4.03 -12.43 -12.68
N ILE A 146 -3.42 -13.57 -12.30
CA ILE A 146 -3.68 -14.86 -12.95
C ILE A 146 -5.15 -15.25 -12.79
N TYR A 147 -5.68 -15.16 -11.57
CA TYR A 147 -7.08 -15.53 -11.30
C TYR A 147 -8.07 -14.54 -11.88
N TYR A 148 -7.78 -13.23 -11.81
CA TYR A 148 -8.67 -12.19 -12.33
C TYR A 148 -8.73 -12.18 -13.87
N LEU A 149 -7.59 -12.32 -14.54
CA LEU A 149 -7.51 -12.34 -16.00
C LEU A 149 -7.79 -13.72 -16.60
N GLY A 150 -7.91 -14.76 -15.77
CA GLY A 150 -8.12 -16.14 -16.21
C GLY A 150 -6.97 -16.69 -17.05
N LEU A 151 -5.74 -16.27 -16.77
CA LEU A 151 -4.58 -16.65 -17.58
C LEU A 151 -4.22 -18.13 -17.39
N PRO A 152 -3.79 -18.82 -18.47
CA PRO A 152 -3.35 -20.20 -18.35
C PRO A 152 -2.10 -20.29 -17.47
N HIS A 153 -2.10 -21.23 -16.53
CA HIS A 153 -1.00 -21.41 -15.58
C HIS A 153 0.33 -21.81 -16.27
N ARG A 154 0.24 -22.32 -17.50
CA ARG A 154 1.36 -22.74 -18.34
C ARG A 154 1.25 -22.02 -19.67
N ILE A 155 2.31 -21.29 -20.04
CA ILE A 155 2.43 -20.67 -21.35
C ILE A 155 3.60 -21.35 -22.05
N MET A 156 3.35 -21.92 -23.22
CA MET A 156 4.41 -22.42 -24.08
C MET A 156 4.96 -21.25 -24.91
N ILE A 157 6.14 -20.76 -24.55
CA ILE A 157 6.87 -19.76 -25.34
C ILE A 157 8.04 -20.48 -26.00
N GLY A 158 8.03 -20.57 -27.33
CA GLY A 158 9.14 -21.17 -28.10
C GLY A 158 9.44 -22.64 -27.78
N GLY A 159 8.46 -23.42 -27.35
CA GLY A 159 8.63 -24.84 -26.99
C GLY A 159 9.09 -25.10 -25.55
N ILE A 160 9.39 -24.05 -24.77
CA ILE A 160 9.72 -24.16 -23.34
C ILE A 160 8.46 -23.89 -22.52
N ASN A 161 8.14 -24.80 -21.60
CA ASN A 161 7.00 -24.67 -20.71
C ASN A 161 7.38 -23.77 -19.53
N LEU A 162 7.08 -22.47 -19.63
CA LEU A 162 7.33 -21.51 -18.57
C LEU A 162 6.06 -21.30 -17.74
N PRO A 163 6.15 -21.34 -16.40
CA PRO A 163 5.02 -21.02 -15.55
C PRO A 163 4.67 -19.53 -15.73
N CYS A 164 3.39 -19.26 -16.02
CA CYS A 164 2.87 -17.90 -16.22
C CYS A 164 3.18 -17.00 -15.01
N TYR A 165 3.16 -17.59 -13.81
CA TYR A 165 3.55 -16.97 -12.56
C TYR A 165 4.92 -16.28 -12.62
N THR A 166 5.96 -16.97 -13.08
CA THR A 166 7.32 -16.39 -13.11
C THR A 166 7.39 -15.23 -14.10
N ILE A 167 6.70 -15.31 -15.23
CA ILE A 167 6.68 -14.25 -16.25
C ILE A 167 6.05 -12.98 -15.67
N ILE A 168 4.90 -13.10 -15.01
CA ILE A 168 4.19 -11.95 -14.44
C ILE A 168 4.99 -11.35 -13.27
N VAL A 169 5.57 -12.16 -12.38
CA VAL A 169 6.43 -11.67 -11.30
C VAL A 169 7.62 -10.88 -11.86
N VAL A 170 8.31 -11.43 -12.87
CA VAL A 170 9.44 -10.74 -13.52
C VAL A 170 8.98 -9.45 -14.19
N LEU A 171 7.81 -9.44 -14.83
CA LEU A 171 7.24 -8.24 -15.45
C LEU A 171 6.90 -7.17 -14.40
N CYS A 172 6.27 -7.54 -13.27
CA CYS A 172 5.98 -6.63 -12.18
C CYS A 172 7.26 -6.03 -11.57
N LEU A 173 8.30 -6.85 -11.38
CA LEU A 173 9.60 -6.39 -10.86
C LEU A 173 10.32 -5.49 -11.88
N ALA A 174 10.31 -5.86 -13.16
CA ALA A 174 10.90 -5.05 -14.22
C ALA A 174 10.21 -3.68 -14.30
N LEU A 175 8.88 -3.66 -14.22
CA LEU A 175 8.11 -2.42 -14.18
C LEU A 175 8.48 -1.60 -12.94
N ALA A 176 8.52 -2.20 -11.75
CA ALA A 176 8.94 -1.52 -10.53
C ALA A 176 10.36 -0.90 -10.67
N LEU A 177 11.30 -1.61 -11.29
CA LEU A 177 12.65 -1.07 -11.57
C LEU A 177 12.61 0.13 -12.52
N VAL A 178 11.76 0.11 -13.55
CA VAL A 178 11.55 1.24 -14.46
C VAL A 178 11.01 2.46 -13.73
N PHE A 179 10.16 2.28 -12.71
CA PHE A 179 9.65 3.39 -11.90
C PHE A 179 10.69 3.97 -10.93
N VAL A 180 11.53 3.12 -10.34
CA VAL A 180 12.48 3.51 -9.28
C VAL A 180 13.82 4.01 -9.83
N LEU A 181 14.42 3.31 -10.78
CA LEU A 181 15.81 3.58 -11.22
C LEU A 181 16.02 4.99 -11.81
N PRO A 182 15.12 5.53 -12.66
CA PRO A 182 15.39 6.79 -13.35
C PRO A 182 15.32 8.02 -12.43
N GLY A 183 14.45 8.04 -11.41
CA GLY A 183 14.18 9.24 -10.61
C GLY A 183 14.07 9.01 -9.10
N GLY A 184 14.28 7.79 -8.62
CA GLY A 184 14.22 7.45 -7.20
C GLY A 184 12.89 7.85 -6.57
N ARG A 185 12.95 8.52 -5.41
CA ARG A 185 11.75 8.96 -4.67
C ARG A 185 10.97 10.08 -5.35
N ILE A 186 11.59 10.91 -6.18
CA ILE A 186 10.85 11.94 -6.93
C ILE A 186 9.91 11.27 -7.91
N SER A 187 10.42 10.30 -8.67
CA SER A 187 9.63 9.54 -9.63
C SER A 187 8.42 8.89 -8.96
N LEU A 188 8.67 8.11 -7.90
CA LEU A 188 7.64 7.43 -7.13
C LEU A 188 6.59 8.43 -6.59
N LEU A 189 7.03 9.51 -5.94
CA LEU A 189 6.11 10.48 -5.36
C LEU A 189 5.17 11.10 -6.41
N ILE A 190 5.70 11.45 -7.58
CA ILE A 190 4.88 12.05 -8.64
C ILE A 190 3.95 10.98 -9.23
N THR A 191 4.45 9.77 -9.52
CA THR A 191 3.62 8.70 -10.09
C THR A 191 2.51 8.27 -9.13
N ASP A 192 2.78 8.19 -7.83
CA ASP A 192 1.81 7.85 -6.79
C ASP A 192 0.73 8.93 -6.68
N CYS A 193 1.11 10.21 -6.79
CA CYS A 193 0.17 11.32 -6.82
C CYS A 193 -0.79 11.22 -8.02
N PHE A 194 -0.27 10.96 -9.22
CA PHE A 194 -1.11 10.78 -10.41
C PHE A 194 -1.96 9.51 -10.34
N GLN A 195 -1.42 8.39 -9.83
CA GLN A 195 -2.19 7.17 -9.58
C GLN A 195 -3.36 7.43 -8.62
N GLY A 196 -3.11 8.15 -7.53
CA GLY A 196 -4.14 8.56 -6.58
C GLY A 196 -5.23 9.40 -7.26
N ILE A 197 -4.84 10.44 -8.01
CA ILE A 197 -5.79 11.30 -8.75
C ILE A 197 -6.63 10.51 -9.76
N LEU A 198 -6.02 9.59 -10.50
CA LEU A 198 -6.71 8.74 -11.48
C LEU A 198 -7.64 7.71 -10.82
N SER A 199 -7.27 7.22 -9.63
CA SER A 199 -8.06 6.20 -8.92
C SER A 199 -9.37 6.74 -8.31
N TYR A 200 -9.40 8.01 -7.87
CA TYR A 200 -10.59 8.61 -7.27
C TYR A 200 -11.86 8.52 -8.12
N PRO A 201 -11.89 8.98 -9.40
CA PRO A 201 -13.09 8.87 -10.22
C PRO A 201 -13.50 7.43 -10.47
N ILE A 202 -12.53 6.51 -10.61
CA ILE A 202 -12.81 5.07 -10.78
C ILE A 202 -13.54 4.52 -9.55
N PHE A 203 -13.06 4.84 -8.35
CA PHE A 203 -13.74 4.42 -7.12
C PHE A 203 -15.15 5.01 -7.00
N VAL A 204 -15.34 6.28 -7.35
CA VAL A 204 -16.68 6.92 -7.33
C VAL A 204 -17.64 6.22 -8.30
N ILE A 205 -17.18 5.89 -9.50
CA ILE A 205 -18.00 5.16 -10.49
C ILE A 205 -18.37 3.77 -9.96
N ILE A 206 -17.42 3.03 -9.39
CA ILE A 206 -17.66 1.69 -8.82
C ILE A 206 -18.66 1.77 -7.65
N VAL A 207 -18.45 2.70 -6.72
CA VAL A 207 -19.35 2.89 -5.56
C VAL A 207 -20.75 3.30 -6.03
N GLY A 208 -20.84 4.22 -6.99
CA GLY A 208 -22.11 4.62 -7.60
C GLY A 208 -22.83 3.44 -8.27
N TYR A 209 -22.10 2.61 -9.02
CA TYR A 209 -22.64 1.40 -9.62
C TYR A 209 -23.19 0.43 -8.57
N VAL A 210 -22.45 0.19 -7.48
CA VAL A 210 -22.88 -0.72 -6.40
C VAL A 210 -24.15 -0.22 -5.73
N ILE A 211 -24.22 1.07 -5.37
CA ILE A 211 -25.39 1.64 -4.69
C ILE A 211 -26.63 1.63 -5.59
N LEU A 212 -26.47 1.81 -6.90
CA LEU A 212 -27.60 1.85 -7.84
C LEU A 212 -28.12 0.45 -8.23
N ASN A 213 -27.28 -0.58 -8.18
CA ASN A 213 -27.65 -1.93 -8.61
C ASN A 213 -27.99 -2.88 -7.46
N PHE A 214 -27.47 -2.65 -6.25
CA PHE A 214 -27.69 -3.51 -5.10
C PHE A 214 -28.51 -2.80 -4.03
N SER A 215 -29.63 -3.41 -3.65
CA SER A 215 -30.49 -2.87 -2.59
C SER A 215 -29.99 -3.31 -1.22
N TRP A 216 -29.81 -2.36 -0.31
CA TRP A 216 -29.37 -2.64 1.06
C TRP A 216 -30.30 -3.62 1.77
N ASP A 217 -31.61 -3.34 1.75
CA ASP A 217 -32.60 -4.11 2.51
C ASP A 217 -32.94 -5.47 1.87
N ALA A 218 -32.91 -5.55 0.55
CA ALA A 218 -33.34 -6.75 -0.18
C ALA A 218 -32.20 -7.74 -0.47
N ASP A 219 -30.99 -7.25 -0.74
CA ASP A 219 -29.88 -8.11 -1.20
C ASP A 219 -28.79 -8.27 -0.13
N ILE A 220 -28.42 -7.18 0.55
CA ILE A 220 -27.23 -7.15 1.42
C ILE A 220 -27.56 -7.67 2.83
N VAL A 221 -28.60 -7.11 3.47
CA VAL A 221 -28.98 -7.46 4.84
C VAL A 221 -29.34 -8.95 5.01
N PRO A 222 -30.14 -9.58 4.13
CA PRO A 222 -30.55 -10.96 4.32
C PRO A 222 -29.37 -11.95 4.28
N VAL A 223 -28.38 -11.70 3.42
CA VAL A 223 -27.16 -12.53 3.31
C VAL A 223 -26.29 -12.37 4.56
N MET A 224 -26.19 -11.15 5.09
CA MET A 224 -25.39 -10.88 6.30
C MET A 224 -26.04 -11.40 7.59
N TRP A 225 -27.38 -11.53 7.61
CA TRP A 225 -28.14 -12.04 8.76
C TRP A 225 -28.26 -13.57 8.77
N ASN A 226 -28.07 -14.24 7.63
CA ASN A 226 -28.22 -15.70 7.51
C ASN A 226 -26.98 -16.46 8.03
N ARG A 227 -26.67 -16.30 9.32
CA ARG A 227 -25.55 -16.98 10.00
C ARG A 227 -25.95 -17.46 11.40
N VAL A 228 -25.12 -18.37 11.92
CA VAL A 228 -25.31 -18.99 13.24
C VAL A 228 -25.34 -17.91 14.34
N PRO A 229 -26.22 -18.02 15.36
CA PRO A 229 -26.25 -17.08 16.48
C PRO A 229 -24.86 -16.91 17.12
N GLY A 230 -24.41 -15.66 17.31
CA GLY A 230 -23.10 -15.33 17.87
C GLY A 230 -21.96 -15.13 16.85
N GLN A 231 -22.22 -15.29 15.54
CA GLN A 231 -21.28 -14.94 14.46
C GLN A 231 -21.90 -13.95 13.47
N SER A 232 -22.59 -12.94 14.01
CA SER A 232 -23.23 -11.91 13.18
C SER A 232 -22.18 -11.01 12.52
N PHE A 233 -22.31 -10.82 11.21
CA PHE A 233 -21.48 -9.90 10.43
C PHE A 233 -21.86 -8.43 10.61
N MET A 234 -22.98 -8.17 11.27
CA MET A 234 -23.52 -6.82 11.50
C MET A 234 -23.35 -6.38 12.96
N ASN A 235 -23.35 -7.30 13.92
CA ASN A 235 -23.21 -6.97 15.33
C ASN A 235 -21.73 -6.81 15.72
N PRO A 236 -21.25 -5.59 16.05
CA PRO A 236 -19.87 -5.38 16.45
C PRO A 236 -19.51 -6.06 17.79
N TYR A 237 -20.48 -6.43 18.63
CA TYR A 237 -20.19 -7.03 19.94
C TYR A 237 -19.95 -8.55 19.91
N ASP A 238 -20.34 -9.23 18.82
CA ASP A 238 -20.14 -10.68 18.66
C ASP A 238 -18.74 -11.03 18.10
N VAL A 239 -17.90 -10.03 17.86
CA VAL A 239 -16.55 -10.15 17.27
C VAL A 239 -15.58 -10.98 18.13
N SER A 240 -15.89 -11.19 19.42
CA SER A 240 -15.05 -12.00 20.31
C SER A 240 -15.05 -13.50 19.97
N GLN A 241 -16.09 -14.01 19.30
CA GLN A 241 -16.24 -15.42 18.92
C GLN A 241 -15.81 -15.74 17.49
N LEU A 242 -15.33 -14.75 16.74
CA LEU A 242 -14.73 -14.99 15.43
C LEU A 242 -13.40 -15.74 15.62
N ARG A 243 -12.91 -16.41 14.58
CA ARG A 243 -11.75 -17.30 14.72
C ARG A 243 -10.44 -16.60 14.39
N ASP A 244 -10.44 -15.74 13.38
CA ASP A 244 -9.23 -15.18 12.78
C ASP A 244 -9.05 -13.66 13.02
N PHE A 245 -10.15 -12.89 13.13
CA PHE A 245 -10.09 -11.44 13.38
C PHE A 245 -10.89 -11.05 14.64
N ASN A 246 -10.24 -11.22 15.79
CA ASN A 246 -10.85 -10.93 17.10
C ASN A 246 -10.42 -9.55 17.64
N MET A 247 -11.09 -9.11 18.71
CA MET A 247 -10.69 -7.93 19.51
C MET A 247 -9.19 -7.92 19.85
N PHE A 248 -8.59 -9.10 20.10
CA PHE A 248 -7.16 -9.23 20.32
C PHE A 248 -6.32 -8.82 19.10
N ALA A 249 -6.66 -9.30 17.90
CA ALA A 249 -5.97 -8.92 16.67
C ALA A 249 -6.04 -7.41 16.42
N LEU A 250 -7.16 -6.80 16.80
CA LEU A 250 -7.34 -5.35 16.69
C LEU A 250 -6.45 -4.58 17.67
N VAL A 251 -6.37 -5.00 18.93
CA VAL A 251 -5.47 -4.37 19.91
C VAL A 251 -4.01 -4.53 19.48
N VAL A 252 -3.62 -5.72 19.00
CA VAL A 252 -2.27 -5.97 18.47
C VAL A 252 -1.99 -5.09 17.25
N SER A 253 -2.95 -4.94 16.33
CA SER A 253 -2.82 -4.05 15.17
C SER A 253 -2.70 -2.59 15.58
N LEU A 254 -3.49 -2.14 16.57
CA LEU A 254 -3.43 -0.78 17.09
C LEU A 254 -2.09 -0.49 17.77
N CYS A 255 -1.66 -1.34 18.70
CA CYS A 255 -0.34 -1.23 19.34
C CYS A 255 0.78 -1.30 18.30
N GLY A 256 0.65 -2.20 17.32
CA GLY A 256 1.57 -2.33 16.19
C GLY A 256 1.67 -1.06 15.37
N SER A 257 0.56 -0.37 15.10
CA SER A 257 0.52 0.88 14.34
C SER A 257 1.26 2.02 15.05
N VAL A 258 1.23 2.04 16.38
CA VAL A 258 1.91 3.03 17.22
C VAL A 258 3.40 2.70 17.35
N LEU A 259 3.74 1.46 17.71
CA LEU A 259 5.13 1.03 17.92
C LEU A 259 5.94 1.02 16.62
N ASN A 260 5.34 0.58 15.51
CA ASN A 260 5.99 0.51 14.21
C ASN A 260 5.82 1.78 13.38
N ARG A 261 5.33 2.89 13.95
CA ARG A 261 5.12 4.14 13.20
C ARG A 261 6.40 4.64 12.53
N ALA A 262 7.53 4.52 13.22
CA ALA A 262 8.84 4.92 12.69
C ALA A 262 9.45 3.89 11.74
N SER A 263 8.91 2.67 11.70
CA SER A 263 9.51 1.58 10.93
C SER A 263 9.52 1.89 9.45
N TRP A 264 8.52 2.59 8.90
CA TRP A 264 8.41 2.89 7.46
C TRP A 264 9.17 4.14 7.00
N ILE A 265 9.72 4.92 7.93
CA ILE A 265 10.35 6.20 7.64
C ILE A 265 11.53 6.01 6.67
N GLY A 266 11.51 6.78 5.58
CA GLY A 266 12.55 6.79 4.54
C GLY A 266 12.26 5.90 3.33
N ASN A 267 11.33 4.96 3.44
CA ASN A 267 10.72 4.27 2.29
C ASN A 267 9.36 4.91 1.92
N ASP A 268 8.84 5.78 2.76
CA ASP A 268 7.57 6.49 2.63
C ASP A 268 7.75 7.96 2.20
N THR A 269 6.65 8.71 2.16
CA THR A 269 6.64 10.14 1.81
C THR A 269 7.15 11.05 2.96
N SER A 270 7.43 10.49 4.15
CA SER A 270 7.78 11.25 5.37
C SER A 270 9.01 12.15 5.19
N GLY A 271 9.98 11.73 4.38
CA GLY A 271 11.21 12.46 4.08
C GLY A 271 11.10 13.51 2.97
N ALA A 272 10.03 13.49 2.18
CA ALA A 272 9.88 14.32 0.99
C ALA A 272 9.32 15.74 1.25
N GLY A 273 8.75 15.96 2.43
CA GLY A 273 8.04 17.21 2.74
C GLY A 273 8.93 18.43 2.88
N LYS A 274 8.37 19.58 2.49
CA LYS A 274 9.00 20.91 2.61
C LYS A 274 9.46 21.19 4.05
N THR A 275 10.78 21.39 4.24
CA THR A 275 11.48 21.66 5.51
C THR A 275 12.61 22.68 5.34
#